data_AF-A0A958XFS6-F1
#
_entry.id   AF-A0A958XFS6-F1
#
_cell.length_a   1.000
_cell.length_b   1.000
_cell.length_c   1.000
_cell.angle_alpha   90.00
_cell.angle_beta   90.00
_cell.angle_gamma   90.00
#
_symmetry.space_group_name_H-M   'P 1'
#
loop_
_entity.id
_entity.type
_entity.pdbx_description
1 polymer ?
#
loop_
_entity_poly.entity_id
_entity_poly.type
_entity_poly.pdbx_seq_one_letter_code
_entity_poly.pdbx_strand_id
1 'polypeptide(L)'
;MKKTILIVSGLLVVALIWFTCSYCRAIRRDTDSRPVTHERWDALLKKHVDAEGFVDYKGFIRDSSALNDYLKMLESAHPNEQYWARNEQMAYWINAYNAYTIQLIVRHYPVASIKDIKKGLAFVNSVWDIKFIHIQGYTYDLNNIEHNILRAVFKDARIHAAINCASYSCPRLLDTAYTAGDLDKQLDAAMKGFINDPLRNRINPQKANISEIFKWFKGDFERDAGSLRAYLNRYAGNKVDENTKIEYIDYDWRLNERGE
;
A
#
# COMPACT_ATOMS: atom_id res chain seq x y z
N MET A 1 -17.91 -1.09 -79.07
CA MET A 1 -18.12 0.25 -78.48
C MET A 1 -17.74 0.20 -77.00
N LYS A 2 -17.01 1.23 -76.57
CA LYS A 2 -16.28 1.42 -75.30
C LYS A 2 -17.03 0.97 -74.03
N LYS A 3 -16.26 0.50 -73.04
CA LYS A 3 -16.34 0.71 -71.57
C LYS A 3 -15.56 -0.42 -70.85
N THR A 4 -14.76 -0.27 -69.81
CA THR A 4 -14.27 0.87 -69.03
C THR A 4 -13.05 0.38 -68.23
N ILE A 5 -12.13 1.30 -68.05
CA ILE A 5 -10.85 1.28 -67.33
C ILE A 5 -10.96 0.71 -65.89
N LEU A 6 -10.02 -0.18 -65.54
CA LEU A 6 -9.64 -0.48 -64.16
C LEU A 6 -8.99 0.76 -63.54
N ILE A 7 -9.56 1.28 -62.45
CA ILE A 7 -8.85 2.16 -61.53
C ILE A 7 -8.72 1.41 -60.20
N VAL A 8 -7.48 0.99 -59.93
CA VAL A 8 -7.03 0.53 -58.62
C VAL A 8 -6.83 1.78 -57.78
N SER A 9 -7.78 2.11 -56.91
CA SER A 9 -7.58 3.09 -55.84
C SER A 9 -7.24 2.36 -54.55
N GLY A 10 -5.94 2.27 -54.26
CA GLY A 10 -5.43 1.84 -52.97
C GLY A 10 -5.83 2.86 -51.90
N LEU A 11 -6.82 2.51 -51.08
CA LEU A 11 -7.08 3.20 -49.82
C LEU A 11 -5.98 2.80 -48.83
N LEU A 12 -5.02 3.70 -48.64
CA LEU A 12 -4.03 3.63 -47.58
C LEU A 12 -4.78 3.74 -46.24
N VAL A 13 -4.87 2.62 -45.54
CA VAL A 13 -5.39 2.50 -44.18
C VAL A 13 -4.42 3.21 -43.24
N VAL A 14 -4.74 4.46 -42.87
CA VAL A 14 -4.14 5.08 -41.68
C VAL A 14 -5.01 4.70 -40.50
N ALA A 15 -4.81 3.49 -39.99
CA ALA A 15 -5.30 3.11 -38.67
C ALA A 15 -4.46 3.88 -37.64
N LEU A 16 -4.95 5.04 -37.21
CA LEU A 16 -4.50 5.68 -35.97
C LEU A 16 -4.84 4.72 -34.83
N ILE A 17 -3.89 3.84 -34.49
CA ILE A 17 -3.95 3.02 -33.29
C ILE A 17 -3.77 3.99 -32.12
N TRP A 18 -4.88 4.55 -31.66
CA TRP A 18 -4.97 5.09 -30.32
C TRP A 18 -4.79 3.90 -29.38
N PHE A 19 -3.54 3.63 -28.99
CA PHE A 19 -3.23 2.84 -27.81
C PHE A 19 -3.76 3.62 -26.60
N THR A 20 -5.08 3.63 -26.43
CA THR A 20 -5.68 3.97 -25.16
C THR A 20 -5.20 2.90 -24.20
N CYS A 21 -4.29 3.27 -23.30
CA CYS A 21 -3.90 2.41 -22.21
C CYS A 21 -5.19 2.12 -21.42
N SER A 22 -5.82 0.96 -21.65
CA SER A 22 -7.05 0.55 -20.97
C SER A 22 -6.89 0.54 -19.45
N TYR A 23 -5.65 0.42 -18.96
CA TYR A 23 -5.31 0.56 -17.54
C TYR A 23 -5.44 2.00 -17.01
N CYS A 24 -5.13 3.02 -17.82
CA CYS A 24 -5.26 4.42 -17.41
C CYS A 24 -6.73 4.83 -17.20
N ARG A 25 -7.66 4.16 -17.90
CA ARG A 25 -9.10 4.37 -17.75
C ARG A 25 -9.69 3.75 -16.48
N ALA A 26 -8.99 2.82 -15.83
CA ALA A 26 -9.54 2.06 -14.70
C ALA A 26 -9.58 2.83 -13.36
N ILE A 27 -8.91 3.99 -13.27
CA ILE A 27 -8.77 4.75 -12.01
C ILE A 27 -9.43 6.13 -12.07
N ARG A 28 -9.78 6.64 -13.26
CA ARG A 28 -10.59 7.86 -13.38
C ARG A 28 -12.01 7.58 -12.93
N ARG A 29 -12.32 8.00 -11.71
CA ARG A 29 -13.68 8.02 -11.16
C ARG A 29 -14.26 9.41 -11.35
N ASP A 30 -15.55 9.46 -11.64
CA ASP A 30 -16.29 10.72 -11.71
C ASP A 30 -16.63 11.15 -10.28
N THR A 31 -15.90 12.13 -9.77
CA THR A 31 -16.01 12.61 -8.39
C THR A 31 -15.52 14.05 -8.31
N ASP A 32 -16.24 14.86 -7.55
CA ASP A 32 -15.93 16.26 -7.26
C ASP A 32 -15.38 16.47 -5.83
N SER A 33 -15.03 15.37 -5.16
CA SER A 33 -14.55 15.41 -3.78
C SER A 33 -13.29 16.25 -3.63
N ARG A 34 -13.09 16.77 -2.42
CA ARG A 34 -11.92 17.56 -2.03
C ARG A 34 -11.07 16.81 -1.02
N PRO A 35 -9.75 17.11 -0.92
CA PRO A 35 -8.87 16.53 0.08
C PRO A 35 -9.45 16.54 1.49
N VAL A 36 -9.30 15.43 2.19
CA VAL A 36 -9.72 15.27 3.59
C VAL A 36 -8.55 15.42 4.55
N THR A 37 -8.83 15.85 5.78
CA THR A 37 -7.85 15.83 6.88
C THR A 37 -7.78 14.44 7.50
N HIS A 38 -6.60 14.05 7.99
CA HIS A 38 -6.39 12.77 8.67
C HIS A 38 -6.27 12.90 10.20
N GLU A 39 -6.67 14.03 10.79
CA GLU A 39 -6.55 14.29 12.24
C GLU A 39 -7.26 13.26 13.12
N ARG A 40 -8.46 12.79 12.70
CA ARG A 40 -9.19 11.75 13.45
C ARG A 40 -8.43 10.43 13.49
N TRP A 41 -7.77 10.10 12.39
CA TRP A 41 -6.93 8.91 12.29
C TRP A 41 -5.64 9.05 13.08
N ASP A 42 -5.00 10.21 12.97
CA ASP A 42 -3.80 10.57 13.74
C ASP A 42 -4.06 10.46 15.25
N ALA A 43 -5.20 10.96 15.74
CA ALA A 43 -5.57 10.84 17.15
C ALA A 43 -5.74 9.38 17.61
N LEU A 44 -6.30 8.52 16.76
CA LEU A 44 -6.44 7.09 17.05
C LEU A 44 -5.07 6.38 17.05
N LEU A 45 -4.22 6.68 16.06
CA LEU A 45 -2.88 6.13 15.97
C LEU A 45 -2.05 6.47 17.21
N LYS A 46 -1.99 7.75 17.60
CA LYS A 46 -1.29 8.20 18.81
C LYS A 46 -1.76 7.54 20.10
N LYS A 47 -3.03 7.15 20.15
CA LYS A 47 -3.64 6.53 21.33
C LYS A 47 -3.38 5.02 21.40
N HIS A 48 -3.36 4.35 20.25
CA HIS A 48 -3.46 2.88 20.18
C HIS A 48 -2.28 2.21 19.48
N VAL A 49 -1.29 2.95 19.01
CA VAL A 49 -0.08 2.41 18.39
C VAL A 49 1.13 2.90 19.19
N ASP A 50 2.02 1.98 19.56
CA ASP A 50 3.26 2.34 20.25
C ASP A 50 4.40 2.72 19.28
N ALA A 51 5.54 3.16 19.82
CA ALA A 51 6.69 3.63 19.04
C ALA A 51 7.34 2.51 18.20
N GLU A 52 7.11 1.26 18.57
CA GLU A 52 7.56 0.05 17.88
C GLU A 52 6.58 -0.38 16.77
N GLY A 53 5.40 0.24 16.71
CA GLY A 53 4.35 -0.01 15.72
C GLY A 53 3.45 -1.19 16.06
N PHE A 54 3.39 -1.61 17.33
CA PHE A 54 2.42 -2.59 17.82
C PHE A 54 1.12 -1.91 18.21
N VAL A 55 0.02 -2.65 18.04
CA VAL A 55 -1.34 -2.10 18.06
C VAL A 55 -2.14 -2.62 19.25
N ASP A 56 -2.77 -1.71 19.99
CA ASP A 56 -3.81 -2.01 20.98
C ASP A 56 -5.16 -2.24 20.28
N TYR A 57 -5.36 -3.44 19.75
CA TYR A 57 -6.62 -3.80 19.08
C TYR A 57 -7.82 -3.72 20.01
N LYS A 58 -7.67 -4.06 21.29
CA LYS A 58 -8.73 -3.90 22.31
C LYS A 58 -9.09 -2.42 22.50
N GLY A 59 -8.11 -1.52 22.45
CA GLY A 59 -8.29 -0.08 22.43
C GLY A 59 -9.07 0.42 21.22
N PHE A 60 -8.71 -0.04 20.02
CA PHE A 60 -9.46 0.24 18.81
C PHE A 60 -10.90 -0.29 18.84
N ILE A 61 -11.15 -1.45 19.47
CA ILE A 61 -12.52 -1.97 19.67
C ILE A 61 -13.34 -1.01 20.56
N ARG A 62 -12.76 -0.55 21.68
CA ARG A 62 -13.41 0.42 22.58
C ARG A 62 -13.70 1.74 21.87
N ASP A 63 -12.80 2.20 21.00
CA ASP A 63 -12.94 3.43 20.22
C ASP A 63 -13.50 3.21 18.80
N SER A 64 -14.19 2.09 18.57
CA SER A 64 -14.68 1.71 17.23
C SER A 64 -15.62 2.75 16.61
N SER A 65 -16.36 3.52 17.42
CA SER A 65 -17.15 4.66 16.92
C SER A 65 -16.27 5.72 16.26
N ALA A 66 -15.17 6.11 16.90
CA ALA A 66 -14.25 7.11 16.35
C ALA A 66 -13.54 6.59 15.10
N LEU A 67 -13.15 5.31 15.07
CA LEU A 67 -12.63 4.66 13.87
C LEU A 67 -13.64 4.70 12.73
N ASN A 68 -14.90 4.32 12.99
CA ASN A 68 -15.94 4.31 11.97
C ASN A 68 -16.27 5.73 11.45
N ASP A 69 -16.18 6.76 12.29
CA ASP A 69 -16.37 8.14 11.84
C ASP A 69 -15.25 8.60 10.90
N TYR A 70 -14.00 8.22 11.17
CA TYR A 70 -12.90 8.46 10.24
C TYR A 70 -13.11 7.71 8.91
N LEU A 71 -13.51 6.44 8.97
CA LEU A 71 -13.75 5.65 7.77
C LEU A 71 -14.89 6.24 6.94
N LYS A 72 -16.03 6.62 7.52
CA LYS A 72 -17.12 7.32 6.80
C LYS A 72 -16.66 8.55 6.04
N MET A 73 -15.73 9.32 6.60
CA MET A 73 -15.13 10.46 5.91
C MET A 73 -14.36 10.02 4.67
N LEU A 74 -13.55 8.95 4.76
CA LEU A 74 -12.91 8.34 3.59
C LEU A 74 -13.96 7.85 2.58
N GLU A 75 -14.98 7.11 3.03
CA GLU A 75 -16.05 6.59 2.17
C GLU A 75 -16.72 7.70 1.34
N SER A 76 -16.81 8.92 1.88
CA SER A 76 -17.41 10.08 1.23
C SER A 76 -16.50 10.83 0.25
N ALA A 77 -15.19 10.53 0.18
CA ALA A 77 -14.20 11.38 -0.49
C ALA A 77 -13.19 10.58 -1.32
N HIS A 78 -13.61 10.09 -2.49
CA HIS A 78 -12.70 9.41 -3.41
C HIS A 78 -11.68 10.39 -4.01
N PRO A 79 -10.36 10.14 -3.93
CA PRO A 79 -9.37 11.02 -4.52
C PRO A 79 -9.51 11.15 -6.04
N ASN A 80 -9.19 12.33 -6.59
CA ASN A 80 -9.28 12.60 -8.03
C ASN A 80 -8.18 13.54 -8.52
N GLU A 81 -7.85 13.46 -9.82
CA GLU A 81 -6.79 14.27 -10.42
C GLU A 81 -7.15 15.76 -10.57
N GLN A 82 -8.44 16.12 -10.48
CA GLN A 82 -8.89 17.49 -10.72
C GLN A 82 -8.69 18.39 -9.49
N TYR A 83 -8.90 17.84 -8.29
CA TYR A 83 -8.93 18.61 -7.05
C TYR A 83 -7.92 18.15 -6.00
N TRP A 84 -7.25 17.01 -6.22
CA TRP A 84 -6.25 16.49 -5.31
C TRP A 84 -4.87 16.48 -5.96
N ALA A 85 -3.90 17.08 -5.29
CA ALA A 85 -2.50 16.90 -5.61
C ALA A 85 -2.08 15.45 -5.38
N ARG A 86 -1.03 15.03 -6.10
CA ARG A 86 -0.54 13.64 -6.04
C ARG A 86 -0.22 13.16 -4.62
N ASN A 87 0.39 14.01 -3.79
CA ASN A 87 0.73 13.64 -2.40
C ASN A 87 -0.52 13.52 -1.52
N GLU A 88 -1.57 14.31 -1.77
CA GLU A 88 -2.86 14.18 -1.06
C GLU A 88 -3.52 12.85 -1.40
N GLN A 89 -3.52 12.46 -2.69
CA GLN A 89 -4.05 11.17 -3.11
C GLN A 89 -3.26 10.01 -2.48
N MET A 90 -1.93 10.09 -2.48
CA MET A 90 -1.08 9.02 -1.93
C MET A 90 -1.25 8.88 -0.42
N ALA A 91 -1.25 10.00 0.33
CA ALA A 91 -1.48 10.01 1.77
C ALA A 91 -2.84 9.42 2.11
N TYR A 92 -3.89 9.78 1.36
CA TYR A 92 -5.22 9.20 1.50
C TYR A 92 -5.19 7.68 1.37
N TRP A 93 -4.59 7.14 0.31
CA TRP A 93 -4.61 5.70 0.05
C TRP A 93 -3.77 4.89 1.04
N ILE A 94 -2.64 5.44 1.51
CA ILE A 94 -1.84 4.81 2.58
C ILE A 94 -2.65 4.76 3.88
N ASN A 95 -3.25 5.89 4.28
CA ASN A 95 -4.05 5.93 5.49
C ASN A 95 -5.32 5.07 5.38
N ALA A 96 -5.95 5.00 4.20
CA ALA A 96 -7.09 4.14 3.95
C ALA A 96 -6.70 2.66 4.10
N TYR A 97 -5.60 2.20 3.48
CA TYR A 97 -5.13 0.82 3.64
C TYR A 97 -4.94 0.46 5.11
N ASN A 98 -4.22 1.31 5.85
CA ASN A 98 -3.92 1.06 7.26
C ASN A 98 -5.19 1.05 8.12
N ALA A 99 -6.07 2.04 7.96
CA ALA A 99 -7.29 2.14 8.76
C ALA A 99 -8.29 1.01 8.46
N TYR A 100 -8.46 0.62 7.19
CA TYR A 100 -9.30 -0.52 6.83
C TYR A 100 -8.68 -1.86 7.24
N THR A 101 -7.34 -1.97 7.28
CA THR A 101 -6.68 -3.15 7.85
C THR A 101 -6.97 -3.26 9.35
N ILE A 102 -6.88 -2.16 10.11
CA ILE A 102 -7.29 -2.13 11.52
C ILE A 102 -8.78 -2.46 11.68
N GLN A 103 -9.66 -1.88 10.86
CA GLN A 103 -11.09 -2.19 10.90
C GLN A 103 -11.34 -3.68 10.68
N LEU A 104 -10.62 -4.30 9.74
CA LEU A 104 -10.75 -5.72 9.45
C LEU A 104 -10.35 -6.56 10.67
N ILE A 105 -9.23 -6.25 11.34
CA ILE A 105 -8.89 -6.96 12.58
C ILE A 105 -9.95 -6.72 13.67
N VAL A 106 -10.34 -5.47 13.92
CA VAL A 106 -11.34 -5.09 14.94
C VAL A 106 -12.66 -5.83 14.76
N ARG A 107 -13.13 -6.02 13.52
CA ARG A 107 -14.39 -6.74 13.22
C ARG A 107 -14.32 -8.24 13.47
N HIS A 108 -13.12 -8.82 13.45
CA HIS A 108 -12.92 -10.27 13.56
C HIS A 108 -12.25 -10.67 14.88
N TYR A 109 -11.80 -9.72 15.69
CA TYR A 109 -11.08 -9.97 16.93
C TYR A 109 -11.92 -10.80 17.93
N PRO A 110 -11.33 -11.78 18.64
CA PRO A 110 -9.92 -12.17 18.62
C PRO A 110 -9.56 -13.07 17.43
N VAL A 111 -8.43 -12.77 16.77
CA VAL A 111 -7.78 -13.65 15.78
C VAL A 111 -6.28 -13.72 16.04
N ALA A 112 -5.66 -14.86 15.76
CA ALA A 112 -4.21 -14.99 15.92
C ALA A 112 -3.43 -14.38 14.74
N SER A 113 -4.03 -14.39 13.55
CA SER A 113 -3.44 -13.87 12.32
C SER A 113 -4.50 -13.25 11.41
N ILE A 114 -4.16 -12.18 10.70
CA ILE A 114 -5.00 -11.64 9.62
C ILE A 114 -5.36 -12.72 8.58
N LYS A 115 -4.48 -13.70 8.35
CA LYS A 115 -4.72 -14.80 7.41
C LYS A 115 -5.82 -15.74 7.85
N ASP A 116 -6.20 -15.73 9.13
CA ASP A 116 -7.27 -16.56 9.65
C ASP A 116 -8.65 -16.01 9.30
N ILE A 117 -8.76 -14.71 8.97
CA ILE A 117 -10.03 -14.04 8.67
C ILE A 117 -10.69 -14.59 7.40
N LYS A 118 -9.90 -15.05 6.41
CA LYS A 118 -10.46 -15.65 5.20
C LYS A 118 -11.04 -17.06 5.41
N LYS A 119 -10.74 -17.72 6.53
CA LYS A 119 -11.16 -19.10 6.78
C LYS A 119 -12.68 -19.17 6.77
N GLY A 120 -13.25 -19.93 5.82
CA GLY A 120 -14.70 -20.11 5.67
C GLY A 120 -15.37 -19.25 4.60
N LEU A 121 -14.64 -18.35 3.93
CA LEU A 121 -15.17 -17.60 2.78
C LEU A 121 -14.91 -18.35 1.48
N ALA A 122 -15.96 -18.92 0.90
CA ALA A 122 -15.87 -19.56 -0.41
C ALA A 122 -15.42 -18.55 -1.48
N PHE A 123 -14.54 -18.98 -2.38
CA PHE A 123 -14.04 -18.18 -3.52
C PHE A 123 -13.19 -16.94 -3.16
N VAL A 124 -12.72 -16.82 -1.92
CA VAL A 124 -11.76 -15.79 -1.50
C VAL A 124 -10.35 -16.39 -1.40
N ASN A 125 -9.47 -16.01 -2.33
CA ASN A 125 -8.11 -16.58 -2.42
C ASN A 125 -7.22 -16.11 -1.25
N SER A 126 -7.38 -14.86 -0.82
CA SER A 126 -6.66 -14.27 0.30
C SER A 126 -7.53 -13.28 1.08
N VAL A 127 -7.17 -12.99 2.34
CA VAL A 127 -7.88 -11.96 3.14
C VAL A 127 -7.84 -10.58 2.47
N TRP A 128 -6.83 -10.33 1.62
CA TRP A 128 -6.69 -9.11 0.82
C TRP A 128 -7.62 -9.06 -0.41
N ASP A 129 -8.36 -10.13 -0.72
CA ASP A 129 -9.36 -10.18 -1.80
C ASP A 129 -10.81 -10.01 -1.28
N ILE A 130 -10.98 -9.81 0.04
CA ILE A 130 -12.30 -9.54 0.61
C ILE A 130 -12.71 -8.13 0.22
N LYS A 131 -13.81 -8.02 -0.53
CA LYS A 131 -14.43 -6.74 -0.90
C LYS A 131 -15.24 -6.20 0.28
N PHE A 132 -14.69 -5.24 1.03
CA PHE A 132 -15.38 -4.64 2.19
C PHE A 132 -15.19 -3.13 2.32
N ILE A 133 -14.41 -2.53 1.42
CA ILE A 133 -14.07 -1.10 1.45
C ILE A 133 -14.95 -0.38 0.44
N HIS A 134 -15.75 0.59 0.88
CA HIS A 134 -16.68 1.29 0.00
C HIS A 134 -16.33 2.78 -0.05
N ILE A 135 -15.91 3.30 -1.21
CA ILE A 135 -15.54 4.71 -1.35
C ILE A 135 -16.30 5.28 -2.55
N GLN A 136 -17.22 6.21 -2.29
CA GLN A 136 -18.12 6.85 -3.25
C GLN A 136 -18.75 5.88 -4.27
N GLY A 137 -19.42 4.84 -3.76
CA GLY A 137 -20.11 3.85 -4.60
C GLY A 137 -19.18 2.81 -5.26
N TYR A 138 -17.86 2.96 -5.17
CA TYR A 138 -16.91 1.94 -5.61
C TYR A 138 -16.55 1.00 -4.46
N THR A 139 -16.43 -0.28 -4.79
CA THR A 139 -16.06 -1.32 -3.82
C THR A 139 -14.64 -1.80 -4.08
N TYR A 140 -13.82 -1.78 -3.03
CA TYR A 140 -12.41 -2.13 -3.01
C TYR A 140 -12.15 -3.27 -2.02
N ASP A 141 -11.03 -3.93 -2.25
CA ASP A 141 -10.34 -4.77 -1.27
C ASP A 141 -8.94 -4.17 -1.00
N LEU A 142 -8.20 -4.74 -0.04
CA LEU A 142 -6.85 -4.26 0.29
C LEU A 142 -5.87 -4.42 -0.88
N ASN A 143 -6.01 -5.47 -1.71
CA ASN A 143 -5.19 -5.66 -2.91
C ASN A 143 -5.42 -4.56 -3.95
N ASN A 144 -6.63 -4.04 -4.09
CA ASN A 144 -6.91 -2.94 -5.01
C ASN A 144 -6.19 -1.67 -4.55
N ILE A 145 -6.20 -1.37 -3.26
CA ILE A 145 -5.48 -0.22 -2.72
C ILE A 145 -3.97 -0.41 -2.89
N GLU A 146 -3.42 -1.56 -2.51
CA GLU A 146 -1.98 -1.79 -2.57
C GLU A 146 -1.45 -1.93 -4.00
N HIS A 147 -1.99 -2.85 -4.79
CA HIS A 147 -1.42 -3.21 -6.07
C HIS A 147 -1.91 -2.30 -7.21
N ASN A 148 -3.22 -2.06 -7.29
CA ASN A 148 -3.80 -1.34 -8.42
C ASN A 148 -3.68 0.18 -8.27
N ILE A 149 -3.56 0.68 -7.04
CA ILE A 149 -3.47 2.12 -6.76
C ILE A 149 -2.06 2.48 -6.29
N LEU A 150 -1.65 2.08 -5.08
CA LEU A 150 -0.37 2.50 -4.49
C LEU A 150 0.84 2.12 -5.36
N ARG A 151 0.95 0.84 -5.74
CA ARG A 151 2.08 0.36 -6.55
C ARG A 151 2.00 0.83 -8.01
N ALA A 152 0.85 0.65 -8.67
CA ALA A 152 0.73 0.91 -10.10
C ALA A 152 0.75 2.41 -10.46
N VAL A 153 0.12 3.25 -9.65
CA VAL A 153 0.01 4.71 -9.90
C VAL A 153 1.21 5.45 -9.34
N PHE A 154 1.54 5.22 -8.06
CA PHE A 154 2.54 6.03 -7.38
C PHE A 154 3.98 5.56 -7.62
N LYS A 155 4.18 4.28 -7.95
CA LYS A 155 5.48 3.71 -8.35
C LYS A 155 6.61 4.10 -7.38
N ASP A 156 6.33 4.02 -6.09
CA ASP A 156 7.25 4.37 -5.01
C ASP A 156 7.40 3.18 -4.08
N ALA A 157 8.58 2.56 -4.05
CA ALA A 157 8.83 1.37 -3.24
C ALA A 157 8.78 1.66 -1.72
N ARG A 158 8.81 2.93 -1.29
CA ARG A 158 8.67 3.29 0.13
C ARG A 158 7.29 2.94 0.69
N ILE A 159 6.28 2.76 -0.16
CA ILE A 159 4.95 2.28 0.28
C ILE A 159 5.02 0.95 1.03
N HIS A 160 5.98 0.08 0.70
CA HIS A 160 6.19 -1.21 1.35
C HIS A 160 6.68 -1.10 2.80
N ALA A 161 7.02 0.10 3.25
CA ALA A 161 7.29 0.40 4.66
C ALA A 161 6.20 1.30 5.29
N ALA A 162 5.24 1.79 4.49
CA ALA A 162 4.21 2.74 4.92
C ALA A 162 2.85 2.09 5.17
N ILE A 163 2.60 0.93 4.54
CA ILE A 163 1.40 0.14 4.77
C ILE A 163 1.69 -1.03 5.71
N ASN A 164 0.79 -1.25 6.67
CA ASN A 164 0.89 -2.32 7.66
C ASN A 164 -0.25 -3.32 7.47
N CYS A 165 0.13 -4.57 7.24
CA CYS A 165 -0.74 -5.71 6.99
C CYS A 165 -1.20 -6.45 8.27
N ALA A 166 -1.11 -5.80 9.45
CA ALA A 166 -1.44 -6.31 10.77
C ALA A 166 -0.65 -7.55 11.26
N SER A 167 0.45 -7.91 10.59
CA SER A 167 1.33 -9.01 11.04
C SER A 167 2.55 -8.51 11.81
N TYR A 168 3.08 -9.36 12.68
CA TYR A 168 4.26 -9.11 13.50
C TYR A 168 5.48 -8.73 12.66
N SER A 169 5.67 -9.39 11.52
CA SER A 169 6.76 -9.10 10.57
C SER A 169 6.46 -7.95 9.59
N CYS A 170 5.26 -7.36 9.57
CA CYS A 170 4.98 -6.16 8.76
C CYS A 170 5.88 -4.99 9.23
N PRO A 171 6.16 -4.00 8.36
CA PRO A 171 6.79 -2.75 8.80
C PRO A 171 5.95 -2.08 9.87
N ARG A 172 6.57 -1.19 10.65
CA ARG A 172 5.89 -0.48 11.74
C ARG A 172 4.69 0.29 11.18
N LEU A 173 3.54 0.16 11.83
CA LEU A 173 2.49 1.15 11.67
C LEU A 173 2.96 2.42 12.39
N LEU A 174 3.01 3.55 11.70
CA LEU A 174 3.35 4.81 12.36
C LEU A 174 2.23 5.20 13.34
N ASP A 175 2.60 5.78 14.46
CA ASP A 175 1.70 6.38 15.47
C ASP A 175 1.15 7.74 15.03
N THR A 176 1.34 8.12 13.76
CA THR A 176 0.86 9.36 13.15
C THR A 176 0.31 9.10 11.75
N ALA A 177 -0.67 9.90 11.35
CA ALA A 177 -1.21 9.78 10.00
C ALA A 177 -0.25 10.34 8.94
N TYR A 178 -0.27 9.76 7.74
CA TYR A 178 0.43 10.36 6.60
C TYR A 178 -0.29 11.62 6.14
N THR A 179 0.45 12.71 5.89
CA THR A 179 -0.12 13.97 5.39
C THR A 179 0.55 14.39 4.11
N ALA A 180 -0.14 15.13 3.24
CA ALA A 180 0.42 15.52 1.96
C ALA A 180 1.69 16.40 2.09
N GLY A 181 1.73 17.27 3.10
CA GLY A 181 2.85 18.20 3.33
C GLY A 181 4.12 17.52 3.83
N ASP A 182 3.99 16.44 4.60
CA ASP A 182 5.13 15.70 5.17
C ASP A 182 5.39 14.35 4.50
N LEU A 183 4.60 13.98 3.47
CA LEU A 183 4.55 12.62 2.93
C LEU A 183 5.93 12.06 2.58
N ASP A 184 6.73 12.79 1.80
CA ASP A 184 8.05 12.30 1.37
C ASP A 184 8.98 12.04 2.56
N LYS A 185 8.98 12.95 3.54
CA LYS A 185 9.76 12.81 4.78
C LYS A 185 9.27 11.61 5.59
N GLN A 186 7.96 11.42 5.71
CA GLN A 186 7.37 10.28 6.43
C GLN A 186 7.70 8.95 5.72
N LEU A 187 7.64 8.89 4.39
CA LEU A 187 7.99 7.71 3.60
C LEU A 187 9.47 7.35 3.72
N ASP A 188 10.37 8.33 3.64
CA ASP A 188 11.80 8.10 3.83
C ASP A 188 12.12 7.65 5.26
N ALA A 189 11.49 8.27 6.26
CA ALA A 189 11.64 7.87 7.66
C ALA A 189 11.13 6.44 7.90
N ALA A 190 9.98 6.08 7.34
CA ALA A 190 9.40 4.74 7.45
C ALA A 190 10.30 3.69 6.79
N MET A 191 10.77 3.92 5.57
CA MET A 191 11.66 2.97 4.88
C MET A 191 13.02 2.85 5.57
N LYS A 192 13.59 3.97 6.04
CA LYS A 192 14.83 3.95 6.83
C LYS A 192 14.65 3.19 8.14
N GLY A 193 13.55 3.43 8.84
CA GLY A 193 13.20 2.71 10.06
C GLY A 193 13.06 1.22 9.80
N PHE A 194 12.34 0.83 8.76
CA PHE A 194 12.13 -0.57 8.40
C PHE A 194 13.45 -1.28 8.07
N ILE A 195 14.28 -0.74 7.17
CA ILE A 195 15.54 -1.36 6.76
C ILE A 195 16.50 -1.57 7.95
N ASN A 196 16.47 -0.68 8.93
CA ASN A 196 17.35 -0.74 10.10
C ASN A 196 16.69 -1.32 11.35
N ASP A 197 15.49 -1.90 11.23
CA ASP A 197 14.78 -2.51 12.34
C ASP A 197 15.35 -3.91 12.65
N PRO A 198 16.03 -4.14 13.79
CA PRO A 198 16.68 -5.42 14.10
C PRO A 198 15.70 -6.59 14.26
N LEU A 199 14.41 -6.30 14.48
CA LEU A 199 13.36 -7.32 14.51
C LEU A 199 13.11 -7.90 13.11
N ARG A 200 13.20 -7.06 12.07
CA ARG A 200 12.77 -7.38 10.70
C ARG A 200 13.93 -7.53 9.74
N ASN A 201 15.08 -6.92 10.06
CA ASN A 201 16.26 -6.85 9.20
C ASN A 201 17.55 -6.81 10.05
N ARG A 202 18.51 -7.67 9.73
CA ARG A 202 19.85 -7.70 10.33
C ARG A 202 20.89 -7.64 9.22
N ILE A 203 21.44 -6.44 9.02
CA ILE A 203 22.38 -6.15 7.94
C ILE A 203 23.78 -5.87 8.51
N ASN A 204 24.75 -6.67 8.09
CA ASN A 204 26.18 -6.45 8.31
C ASN A 204 26.96 -6.70 6.99
N PRO A 205 28.26 -6.35 6.91
CA PRO A 205 29.02 -6.46 5.66
C PRO A 205 29.09 -7.88 5.08
N GLN A 206 29.06 -8.91 5.92
CA GLN A 206 29.16 -10.31 5.48
C GLN A 206 27.80 -10.90 5.09
N LYS A 207 26.73 -10.53 5.81
CA LYS A 207 25.40 -11.12 5.66
C LYS A 207 24.30 -10.11 5.96
N ALA A 208 23.30 -10.08 5.08
CA ALA A 208 22.06 -9.35 5.25
C ALA A 208 20.90 -10.35 5.35
N ASN A 209 20.37 -10.56 6.56
CA ASN A 209 19.13 -11.30 6.77
C ASN A 209 17.99 -10.29 6.79
N ILE A 210 17.18 -10.24 5.74
CA ILE A 210 16.18 -9.18 5.55
C ILE A 210 14.76 -9.76 5.41
N SER A 211 13.75 -8.93 5.60
CA SER A 211 12.35 -9.31 5.49
C SER A 211 12.01 -9.90 4.11
N GLU A 212 11.09 -10.87 4.06
CA GLU A 212 10.53 -11.38 2.79
C GLU A 212 9.85 -10.30 1.94
N ILE A 213 9.50 -9.13 2.49
CA ILE A 213 8.98 -8.00 1.72
C ILE A 213 9.94 -7.61 0.57
N PHE A 214 11.25 -7.63 0.83
CA PHE A 214 12.27 -7.37 -0.20
C PHE A 214 12.33 -8.44 -1.29
N LYS A 215 11.87 -9.66 -0.98
CA LYS A 215 11.76 -10.77 -1.93
C LYS A 215 10.47 -10.67 -2.75
N TRP A 216 9.33 -10.52 -2.08
CA TRP A 216 8.01 -10.50 -2.72
C TRP A 216 7.84 -9.29 -3.65
N PHE A 217 8.38 -8.14 -3.26
CA PHE A 217 8.28 -6.89 -4.02
C PHE A 217 9.61 -6.44 -4.63
N LYS A 218 10.54 -7.37 -4.84
CA LYS A 218 11.88 -7.11 -5.41
C LYS A 218 11.84 -6.18 -6.63
N GLY A 219 10.89 -6.40 -7.54
CA GLY A 219 10.74 -5.59 -8.76
C GLY A 219 10.46 -4.10 -8.50
N ASP A 220 9.80 -3.74 -7.39
CA ASP A 220 9.56 -2.33 -7.05
C ASP A 220 10.85 -1.65 -6.58
N PHE A 221 11.65 -2.34 -5.76
CA PHE A 221 12.94 -1.84 -5.29
C PHE A 221 13.96 -1.72 -6.43
N GLU A 222 13.98 -2.70 -7.34
CA GLU A 222 14.86 -2.67 -8.52
C GLU A 222 14.46 -1.61 -9.53
N ARG A 223 13.15 -1.36 -9.72
CA ARG A 223 12.68 -0.23 -10.53
C ARG A 223 13.24 1.09 -10.01
N ASP A 224 13.21 1.29 -8.69
CA ASP A 224 13.55 2.58 -8.10
C ASP A 224 15.07 2.81 -7.97
N ALA A 225 15.89 1.74 -7.93
CA ALA A 225 17.33 1.84 -7.67
C ALA A 225 18.27 1.02 -8.59
N GLY A 226 17.72 0.29 -9.57
CA GLY A 226 18.47 -0.58 -10.48
C GLY A 226 18.84 -1.95 -9.90
N SER A 227 18.97 -2.08 -8.58
CA SER A 227 19.13 -3.37 -7.89
C SER A 227 18.63 -3.32 -6.45
N LEU A 228 18.30 -4.48 -5.87
CA LEU A 228 17.92 -4.57 -4.46
C LEU A 228 19.05 -4.06 -3.53
N ARG A 229 20.31 -4.41 -3.83
CA ARG A 229 21.48 -3.93 -3.05
C ARG A 229 21.59 -2.41 -3.09
N ALA A 230 21.43 -1.81 -4.27
CA ALA A 230 21.46 -0.36 -4.44
C ALA A 230 20.33 0.31 -3.65
N TYR A 231 19.12 -0.27 -3.63
CA TYR A 231 18.02 0.23 -2.84
C TYR A 231 18.30 0.17 -1.33
N LEU A 232 18.73 -0.99 -0.82
CA LEU A 232 19.08 -1.16 0.60
C LEU A 232 20.13 -0.14 1.04
N ASN A 233 21.17 0.08 0.22
CA ASN A 233 22.24 1.02 0.51
C ASN A 233 21.82 2.50 0.55
N ARG A 234 20.60 2.87 0.12
CA ARG A 234 20.07 4.24 0.31
C ARG A 234 19.80 4.54 1.78
N TYR A 235 19.48 3.52 2.56
CA TYR A 235 18.94 3.70 3.92
C TYR A 235 19.65 2.87 4.98
N ALA A 236 20.31 1.77 4.61
CA ALA A 236 20.98 0.87 5.56
C ALA A 236 22.17 1.55 6.25
N GLY A 237 22.31 1.35 7.55
CA GLY A 237 23.48 1.82 8.31
C GLY A 237 24.78 1.09 7.97
N ASN A 238 24.68 -0.15 7.47
CA ASN A 238 25.80 -0.94 6.96
C ASN A 238 25.64 -1.19 5.47
N LYS A 239 26.75 -1.10 4.73
CA LYS A 239 26.76 -1.34 3.28
C LYS A 239 26.52 -2.81 2.96
N VAL A 240 25.67 -3.05 1.96
CA VAL A 240 25.40 -4.33 1.31
C VAL A 240 26.11 -4.34 -0.04
N ASP A 241 27.29 -4.94 -0.12
CA ASP A 241 28.06 -5.07 -1.37
C ASP A 241 27.84 -6.42 -2.04
N GLU A 242 28.57 -6.72 -3.12
CA GLU A 242 28.41 -7.99 -3.86
C GLU A 242 28.79 -9.23 -3.06
N ASN A 243 29.68 -9.10 -2.08
CA ASN A 243 30.12 -10.19 -1.21
C ASN A 243 29.16 -10.40 -0.03
N THR A 244 28.32 -9.42 0.31
CA THR A 244 27.30 -9.57 1.35
C THR A 244 26.26 -10.61 0.94
N LYS A 245 26.17 -11.73 1.65
CA LYS A 245 25.15 -12.76 1.38
C LYS A 245 23.76 -12.25 1.80
N ILE A 246 22.79 -12.24 0.88
CA ILE A 246 21.39 -11.89 1.18
C ILE A 246 20.61 -13.17 1.47
N GLU A 247 19.98 -13.23 2.64
CA GLU A 247 19.03 -14.26 3.04
C GLU A 247 17.75 -13.60 3.54
N TYR A 248 16.65 -14.35 3.52
CA TYR A 248 15.34 -13.84 3.94
C TYR A 248 14.92 -14.47 5.26
N ILE A 249 14.42 -13.65 6.17
CA ILE A 249 13.89 -14.09 7.47
C ILE A 249 12.45 -14.57 7.26
N ASP A 250 12.11 -15.74 7.80
CA ASP A 250 10.74 -16.28 7.75
C ASP A 250 9.73 -15.28 8.31
N TYR A 251 8.62 -15.12 7.59
CA TYR A 251 7.62 -14.11 7.91
C TYR A 251 6.62 -14.59 8.96
N ASP A 252 6.58 -13.92 10.11
CA ASP A 252 5.67 -14.21 11.21
C ASP A 252 4.33 -13.52 11.00
N TRP A 253 3.32 -14.33 10.73
CA TRP A 253 1.95 -13.90 10.44
C TRP A 253 1.08 -13.67 11.68
N ARG A 254 1.59 -13.89 12.90
CA ARG A 254 0.87 -13.53 14.13
C ARG A 254 0.56 -12.03 14.12
N LEU A 255 -0.52 -11.61 14.77
CA LEU A 255 -0.86 -10.18 14.83
C LEU A 255 0.28 -9.36 15.44
N ASN A 256 0.49 -8.14 14.93
CA ASN A 256 1.33 -7.12 15.58
C ASN A 256 0.58 -6.47 16.77
N GLU A 257 0.02 -7.29 17.64
CA GLU A 257 -0.66 -6.83 18.83
C GLU A 257 0.35 -6.36 19.89
N ARG A 258 0.04 -5.24 20.55
CA ARG A 258 0.81 -4.77 21.70
C ARG A 258 0.63 -5.75 22.84
N GLY A 259 1.75 -6.27 23.37
CA GLY A 259 1.74 -7.11 24.56
C GLY A 259 1.09 -6.37 25.74
N GLU A 260 0.47 -7.12 26.66
CA GLU A 260 -0.08 -6.56 27.91
C GLU A 260 1.01 -6.00 28.83
#